data_AF-A0A5E3WZW8-F1
#
_entry.id   AF-A0A5E3WZW8-F1
#
_cell.length_a   1.000
_cell.length_b   1.000
_cell.length_c   1.000
_cell.angle_alpha   90.00
_cell.angle_beta   90.00
_cell.angle_gamma   90.00
#
_symmetry.space_group_name_H-M   'P 1'
#
loop_
_entity.id
_entity.type
_entity.pdbx_description
1 polymer ?
#
loop_
_entity_poly.entity_id
_entity_poly.type
_entity_poly.pdbx_seq_one_letter_code
_entity_poly.pdbx_strand_id
1 'polypeptide(L)'
;MDTLLDCAPPEFHRMLQGLPAPHEGPGLPDHGQNYRLFAMSNYIYAALDRRSSGWTDYTSALSPYLPATPSTHSLAGADAHLPMYILAREGDLADERIQRTVHTALPAVKDVYAPLSKSLPEMGIWSCPQCDYPIDPRDLTVDQRTLIARHLGMGDDCGMLENLEGRVELDPKNPWLYMRCIDCLGWARFAMHLRTECLVFWYPSPAIAYKSAPGIWWDEDRLARRQVYAPLCLENEALERTERYQFCMWKAKKMLLVAKHGVHTARFHLTRWRRQAVDARRALVRQMFEAGRGIIDTRLALVALMDNERVDAEQLRWQDEREQNIALSSASSS
;
A
#
# COMPACT_ATOMS: atom_id res chain seq x y z
N MET A 1 6.47 27.80 -0.23
CA MET A 1 6.70 26.34 -0.22
C MET A 1 6.53 25.89 -1.64
N ASP A 2 7.65 25.65 -2.32
CA ASP A 2 7.66 25.19 -3.70
C ASP A 2 6.95 23.83 -3.74
N THR A 3 5.95 23.69 -4.60
CA THR A 3 5.21 22.44 -4.65
C THR A 3 6.12 21.37 -5.26
N LEU A 4 5.94 20.10 -4.87
CA LEU A 4 6.70 18.98 -5.43
C LEU A 4 6.70 18.99 -6.97
N LEU A 5 5.61 19.47 -7.55
CA LEU A 5 5.40 19.62 -8.99
C LEU A 5 6.29 20.71 -9.61
N ASP A 6 6.73 21.70 -8.84
CA ASP A 6 7.60 22.79 -9.30
C ASP A 6 9.08 22.39 -9.30
N CYS A 7 9.45 21.38 -8.49
CA CYS A 7 10.83 20.87 -8.40
C CYS A 7 11.05 19.52 -9.09
N ALA A 8 9.96 18.83 -9.46
CA ALA A 8 10.04 17.54 -10.13
C ALA A 8 10.29 17.71 -11.64
N PRO A 9 11.02 16.77 -12.28
CA PRO A 9 11.16 16.75 -13.73
C PRO A 9 9.78 16.71 -14.42
N PRO A 10 9.58 17.38 -15.57
CA PRO A 10 8.28 17.45 -16.24
C PRO A 10 7.71 16.07 -16.64
N GLU A 11 8.58 15.07 -16.78
CA GLU A 11 8.23 13.67 -17.04
C GLU A 11 7.51 13.02 -15.85
N PHE A 12 7.75 13.49 -14.63
CA PHE A 12 7.13 12.99 -13.40
C PHE A 12 5.62 13.19 -13.41
N HIS A 13 5.16 14.38 -13.80
CA HIS A 13 3.73 14.70 -13.86
C HIS A 13 3.01 13.87 -14.93
N ARG A 14 3.65 13.65 -16.08
CA ARG A 14 3.10 12.82 -17.17
C ARG A 14 3.00 11.35 -16.77
N MET A 15 4.01 10.82 -16.07
CA MET A 15 4.00 9.45 -15.58
C MET A 15 2.88 9.18 -14.57
N LEU A 16 2.59 10.13 -13.67
CA LEU A 16 1.46 10.02 -12.73
C LEU A 16 0.10 10.03 -13.44
N GLN A 17 0.01 10.65 -14.62
CA GLN A 17 -1.17 10.64 -15.48
C GLN A 17 -1.25 9.38 -16.37
N GLY A 18 -0.32 8.43 -16.23
CA GLY A 18 -0.24 7.24 -17.06
C GLY A 18 0.24 7.52 -18.48
N LEU A 19 0.84 8.68 -18.72
CA LEU A 19 1.40 9.06 -20.02
C LEU A 19 2.87 8.62 -20.11
N PRO A 20 3.32 8.11 -21.27
CA PRO A 20 4.71 7.71 -21.48
C PRO A 20 5.65 8.92 -21.41
N ALA A 21 6.92 8.66 -21.08
CA ALA A 21 7.94 9.70 -20.99
C ALA A 21 8.16 10.29 -22.38
N PRO A 22 8.34 11.62 -22.48
CA PRO A 22 8.80 12.22 -23.71
C PRO A 22 10.14 11.61 -24.10
N HIS A 23 10.23 11.17 -25.35
CA HIS A 23 11.44 10.59 -25.89
C HIS A 23 12.30 11.74 -26.46
N GLU A 24 13.55 11.86 -26.01
CA GLU A 24 14.51 12.82 -26.57
C GLU A 24 15.03 12.33 -27.93
N GLY A 25 14.15 12.30 -28.93
CA GLY A 25 14.52 11.95 -30.29
C GLY A 25 13.38 11.35 -31.11
N PRO A 26 13.58 11.21 -32.43
CA PRO A 26 12.66 10.50 -33.31
C PRO A 26 12.81 8.99 -33.10
N GLY A 27 12.14 8.45 -32.08
CA GLY A 27 12.19 7.03 -31.74
C GLY A 27 10.94 6.58 -30.96
N LEU A 28 10.68 5.28 -30.98
CA LEU A 28 9.65 4.65 -30.14
C LEU A 28 10.07 4.77 -28.66
N PRO A 29 9.14 5.11 -27.75
CA PRO A 29 9.48 5.27 -26.35
C PRO A 29 10.00 3.95 -25.78
N ASP A 30 11.24 3.96 -25.24
CA ASP A 30 11.86 2.78 -24.64
C ASP A 30 10.99 2.27 -23.48
N HIS A 31 10.40 1.08 -23.67
CA HIS A 31 9.56 0.42 -22.68
C HIS A 31 10.30 0.18 -21.35
N GLY A 32 11.62 -0.06 -21.40
CA GLY A 32 12.45 -0.22 -20.21
C GLY A 32 12.61 1.10 -19.45
N GLN A 33 12.84 2.20 -20.17
CA GLN A 33 12.95 3.54 -19.60
C GLN A 33 11.60 4.04 -19.05
N ASN A 34 10.49 3.79 -19.77
CA ASN A 34 9.13 4.11 -19.30
C ASN A 34 8.77 3.35 -18.02
N TYR A 35 9.08 2.06 -17.95
CA TYR A 35 8.83 1.27 -16.75
C TYR A 35 9.67 1.77 -15.56
N ARG A 36 10.95 2.08 -15.79
CA ARG A 36 11.84 2.63 -14.76
C ARG A 36 11.37 4.00 -14.27
N LEU A 37 10.98 4.89 -15.17
CA LEU A 37 10.45 6.22 -14.84
C LEU A 37 9.11 6.12 -14.13
N PHE A 38 8.20 5.26 -14.58
CA PHE A 38 6.94 4.99 -13.88
C PHE A 38 7.17 4.47 -12.46
N ALA A 39 8.09 3.49 -12.29
CA ALA A 39 8.43 2.94 -11.00
C ALA A 39 9.09 3.98 -10.08
N MET A 40 10.02 4.79 -10.60
CA MET A 40 10.63 5.90 -9.86
C MET A 40 9.60 6.98 -9.50
N SER A 41 8.69 7.35 -10.41
CA SER A 41 7.65 8.34 -10.14
C SER A 41 6.68 7.89 -9.04
N ASN A 42 6.27 6.62 -9.06
CA ASN A 42 5.43 6.06 -7.99
C ASN A 42 6.19 5.96 -6.66
N TYR A 43 7.47 5.57 -6.70
CA TYR A 43 8.31 5.50 -5.50
C TYR A 43 8.56 6.88 -4.90
N ILE A 44 8.89 7.88 -5.73
CA ILE A 44 9.10 9.28 -5.31
C ILE A 44 7.79 9.88 -4.79
N TYR A 45 6.65 9.61 -5.44
CA TYR A 45 5.34 10.02 -4.96
C TYR A 45 5.03 9.41 -3.59
N ALA A 46 5.24 8.10 -3.41
CA ALA A 46 5.04 7.41 -2.13
C ALA A 46 6.04 7.87 -1.04
N ALA A 47 7.28 8.18 -1.40
CA ALA A 47 8.33 8.59 -0.47
C ALA A 47 8.27 10.08 -0.08
N LEU A 48 7.71 10.94 -0.95
CA LEU A 48 7.56 12.38 -0.72
C LEU A 48 6.15 12.78 -0.29
N ASP A 49 5.21 11.85 -0.26
CA ASP A 49 3.91 12.02 0.37
C ASP A 49 4.06 12.12 1.90
N ARG A 50 4.47 13.29 2.36
CA ARG A 50 4.47 13.69 3.77
C ARG A 50 3.04 13.91 4.31
N ARG A 51 2.00 13.59 3.53
CA ARG A 51 0.58 13.77 3.84
C ARG A 51 -0.23 12.48 3.69
N SER A 52 0.37 11.30 3.91
CA SER A 52 -0.40 10.08 4.22
C SER A 52 -1.32 10.27 5.45
N SER A 53 -1.03 11.25 6.31
CA SER A 53 -1.90 11.71 7.40
C SER A 53 -3.00 12.69 7.00
N GLY A 54 -3.09 13.08 5.72
CA GLY A 54 -4.03 14.06 5.17
C GLY A 54 -4.99 13.48 4.14
N TRP A 55 -4.98 12.17 3.93
CA TRP A 55 -6.12 11.49 3.33
C TRP A 55 -7.28 11.71 4.27
N THR A 56 -8.39 12.24 3.73
CA THR A 56 -9.58 12.65 4.48
C THR A 56 -9.84 11.72 5.66
N ASP A 57 -9.59 12.22 6.87
CA ASP A 57 -10.11 11.62 8.08
C ASP A 57 -11.63 11.76 8.01
N TYR A 58 -12.27 10.80 7.37
CA TYR A 58 -13.73 10.73 7.24
C TYR A 58 -14.41 10.52 8.60
N THR A 59 -13.64 10.40 9.69
CA THR A 59 -14.13 10.34 11.07
C THR A 59 -14.02 11.67 11.83
N SER A 60 -13.40 12.70 11.25
CA SER A 60 -13.39 14.05 11.81
C SER A 60 -14.65 14.83 11.42
N ALA A 61 -15.50 15.11 12.42
CA ALA A 61 -16.74 15.88 12.26
C ALA A 61 -16.54 17.39 11.97
N LEU A 62 -15.30 17.86 11.83
CA LEU A 62 -14.96 19.29 11.67
C LEU A 62 -14.27 19.63 10.33
N SER A 63 -14.14 18.67 9.40
CA SER A 63 -13.63 18.96 8.06
C SER A 63 -14.74 19.42 7.12
N PRO A 64 -14.55 20.50 6.34
CA PRO A 64 -15.49 20.88 5.28
C PRO A 64 -15.55 19.75 4.23
N TYR A 65 -16.74 19.17 4.07
CA TYR A 65 -17.06 18.13 3.08
C TYR A 65 -16.57 18.54 1.68
N LEU A 66 -15.57 17.84 1.15
CA LEU A 66 -15.31 17.81 -0.29
C LEU A 66 -16.10 16.63 -0.88
N PRO A 67 -16.84 16.81 -1.99
CA PRO A 67 -17.66 15.76 -2.55
C PRO A 67 -16.78 14.59 -3.02
N ALA A 68 -17.04 13.42 -2.46
CA ALA A 68 -16.44 12.16 -2.87
C ALA A 68 -16.73 11.94 -4.37
N THR A 69 -15.66 11.72 -5.15
CA THR A 69 -15.80 11.20 -6.51
C THR A 69 -16.39 9.79 -6.40
N PRO A 70 -17.49 9.46 -7.11
CA PRO A 70 -18.14 8.18 -6.96
C PRO A 70 -17.30 7.10 -7.66
N SER A 71 -16.42 6.44 -6.91
CA SER A 71 -15.85 5.15 -7.33
C SER A 71 -16.83 4.05 -6.91
N THR A 72 -17.71 3.67 -7.83
CA THR A 72 -18.63 2.56 -7.63
C THR A 72 -17.86 1.25 -7.78
N HIS A 73 -17.69 0.56 -6.66
CA HIS A 73 -17.30 -0.84 -6.53
C HIS A 73 -15.82 -1.18 -6.72
N SER A 74 -15.00 -0.89 -5.70
CA SER A 74 -13.93 -1.78 -5.17
C SER A 74 -13.10 -1.11 -4.06
N LEU A 75 -13.37 0.16 -3.71
CA LEU A 75 -12.44 0.95 -2.90
C LEU A 75 -13.04 1.64 -1.65
N ALA A 76 -14.13 1.14 -1.10
CA ALA A 76 -14.74 1.72 0.11
C ALA A 76 -14.14 1.09 1.38
N GLY A 77 -12.92 1.49 1.72
CA GLY A 77 -12.24 1.14 2.97
C GLY A 77 -10.87 1.84 3.04
N ALA A 78 -10.39 2.14 4.25
CA ALA A 78 -9.09 2.81 4.50
C ALA A 78 -7.89 2.13 3.81
N ASP A 79 -8.10 0.89 3.36
CA ASP A 79 -7.09 -0.03 2.90
C ASP A 79 -7.27 -0.49 1.45
N ALA A 80 -8.21 0.10 0.71
CA ALA A 80 -8.64 -0.32 -0.62
C ALA A 80 -7.53 -0.54 -1.69
N HIS A 81 -6.33 0.01 -1.48
CA HIS A 81 -5.15 -0.14 -2.34
C HIS A 81 -4.35 -1.43 -2.05
N LEU A 82 -4.56 -2.03 -0.87
CA LEU A 82 -3.94 -3.27 -0.46
C LEU A 82 -4.83 -4.43 -0.94
N PRO A 83 -4.25 -5.43 -1.62
CA PRO A 83 -4.96 -6.67 -1.92
C PRO A 83 -5.68 -7.23 -0.68
N MET A 84 -6.93 -7.67 -0.83
CA MET A 84 -7.74 -8.24 0.27
C MET A 84 -7.00 -9.29 1.13
N TYR A 85 -6.08 -10.08 0.57
CA TYR A 85 -5.29 -11.06 1.34
C TYR A 85 -4.24 -10.42 2.27
N ILE A 86 -3.88 -9.15 2.04
CA ILE A 86 -3.05 -8.32 2.93
C ILE A 86 -3.91 -7.68 4.03
N LEU A 87 -5.20 -7.47 3.76
CA LEU A 87 -6.15 -6.81 4.67
C LEU A 87 -6.94 -7.74 5.56
N ALA A 88 -7.06 -9.00 5.18
CA ALA A 88 -7.85 -9.99 5.89
C ALA A 88 -7.22 -10.47 7.23
N ARG A 89 -6.49 -9.62 7.97
CA ARG A 89 -5.94 -10.00 9.28
C ARG A 89 -6.33 -9.01 10.38
N GLU A 90 -7.63 -8.80 10.54
CA GLU A 90 -8.15 -8.48 11.88
C GLU A 90 -8.28 -9.81 12.66
N GLY A 91 -7.44 -10.00 13.68
CA GLY A 91 -7.72 -10.93 14.78
C GLY A 91 -7.05 -12.30 14.74
N ASP A 92 -6.61 -12.80 13.59
CA ASP A 92 -5.88 -14.07 13.51
C ASP A 92 -4.47 -13.88 12.95
N LEU A 93 -3.47 -14.31 13.71
CA LEU A 93 -2.19 -14.76 13.16
C LEU A 93 -2.52 -15.76 12.05
N ALA A 94 -2.61 -15.36 10.78
CA ALA A 94 -3.07 -16.32 9.77
C ALA A 94 -2.02 -17.37 9.39
N ASP A 95 -0.95 -17.48 10.19
CA ASP A 95 -0.14 -18.69 10.27
C ASP A 95 -0.46 -19.40 11.59
N GLU A 96 -1.32 -20.44 11.52
CA GLU A 96 -1.68 -21.30 12.65
C GLU A 96 -0.44 -21.90 13.35
N ARG A 97 0.69 -22.03 12.66
CA ARG A 97 1.92 -22.59 13.22
C ARG A 97 2.58 -21.60 14.16
N ILE A 98 2.55 -20.31 13.82
CA ILE A 98 2.97 -19.25 14.73
C ILE A 98 2.04 -19.27 15.95
N GLN A 99 0.72 -19.36 15.77
CA GLN A 99 -0.22 -19.45 16.90
C GLN A 99 0.09 -20.63 17.84
N ARG A 100 0.26 -21.83 17.29
CA ARG A 100 0.60 -23.04 18.05
C ARG A 100 1.93 -22.89 18.79
N THR A 101 2.93 -22.29 18.16
CA THR A 101 4.26 -22.10 18.75
C THR A 101 4.23 -21.03 19.85
N VAL A 102 3.48 -19.94 19.64
CA VAL A 102 3.22 -18.92 20.67
C VAL A 102 2.53 -19.54 21.87
N HIS A 103 1.49 -20.35 21.68
CA HIS A 103 0.80 -21.04 22.77
C HIS A 103 1.71 -22.06 23.47
N THR A 104 2.66 -22.66 22.76
CA THR A 104 3.65 -23.58 23.35
C THR A 104 4.66 -22.81 24.21
N ALA A 105 5.11 -21.63 23.76
CA ALA A 105 6.07 -20.79 24.47
C ALA A 105 5.46 -20.05 25.67
N LEU A 106 4.21 -19.63 25.55
CA LEU A 106 3.48 -18.79 26.50
C LEU A 106 2.09 -19.37 26.84
N PRO A 107 1.99 -20.60 27.35
CA PRO A 107 0.70 -21.26 27.61
C PRO A 107 -0.17 -20.52 28.64
N ALA A 108 0.43 -19.76 29.55
CA ALA A 108 -0.31 -18.99 30.56
C ALA A 108 -0.85 -17.64 30.03
N VAL A 109 -0.44 -17.20 28.84
CA VAL A 109 -0.80 -15.90 28.27
C VAL A 109 -1.94 -16.07 27.28
N LYS A 110 -3.12 -15.51 27.59
CA LYS A 110 -4.32 -15.60 26.75
C LYS A 110 -4.20 -14.81 25.45
N ASP A 111 -3.64 -13.60 25.53
CA ASP A 111 -3.44 -12.71 24.38
C ASP A 111 -2.10 -11.99 24.54
N VAL A 112 -1.18 -12.28 23.61
CA VAL A 112 0.17 -11.70 23.58
C VAL A 112 0.16 -10.27 23.01
N TYR A 113 -0.87 -9.91 22.24
CA TYR A 113 -1.02 -8.61 21.60
C TYR A 113 -1.72 -7.58 22.47
N ALA A 114 -2.44 -8.04 23.50
CA ALA A 114 -3.13 -7.16 24.43
C ALA A 114 -2.13 -6.21 25.13
N PRO A 115 -2.49 -4.91 25.28
CA PRO A 115 -1.78 -4.01 26.16
C PRO A 115 -1.82 -4.55 27.60
N LEU A 116 -0.66 -4.75 28.21
CA LEU A 116 -0.49 -5.27 29.56
C LEU A 116 -0.89 -4.26 30.63
N SER A 117 -0.83 -2.97 30.31
CA SER A 117 -1.30 -1.86 31.12
C SER A 117 -2.78 -1.99 31.48
N LYS A 118 -3.58 -2.66 30.66
CA LYS A 118 -4.99 -3.00 30.98
C LYS A 118 -5.13 -4.07 32.06
N SER A 119 -4.09 -4.84 32.31
CA SER A 119 -4.04 -5.93 33.30
C SER A 119 -3.28 -5.57 34.57
N LEU A 120 -2.91 -4.29 34.74
CA LEU A 120 -2.24 -3.81 35.95
C LEU A 120 -3.17 -3.93 37.16
N PRO A 121 -2.74 -4.58 38.25
CA PRO A 121 -3.47 -4.59 39.50
C PRO A 121 -3.42 -3.21 40.17
N GLU A 122 -4.28 -2.97 41.16
CA GLU A 122 -4.32 -1.70 41.92
C GLU A 122 -2.97 -1.33 42.57
N MET A 123 -2.15 -2.34 42.90
CA MET A 123 -0.81 -2.17 43.47
C MET A 123 0.24 -1.69 42.44
N GLY A 124 -0.10 -1.66 41.15
CA GLY A 124 0.75 -1.16 40.07
C GLY A 124 1.89 -2.09 39.64
N ILE A 125 2.13 -3.21 40.33
CA ILE A 125 3.16 -4.19 39.96
C ILE A 125 2.57 -5.20 38.99
N TRP A 126 3.10 -5.25 37.77
CA TRP A 126 2.75 -6.30 36.81
C TRP A 126 3.69 -7.48 36.97
N SER A 127 3.18 -8.71 36.87
CA SER A 127 4.00 -9.93 36.90
C SER A 127 3.75 -10.75 35.66
N CYS A 128 4.82 -11.27 35.06
CA CYS A 128 4.73 -12.09 33.87
C CYS A 128 3.98 -13.41 34.16
N PRO A 129 2.84 -13.71 33.53
CA PRO A 129 2.07 -14.93 33.81
C PRO A 129 2.81 -16.24 33.54
N GLN A 130 3.89 -16.19 32.75
CA GLN A 130 4.67 -17.37 32.36
C GLN A 130 5.82 -17.69 33.32
N CYS A 131 6.44 -16.68 33.93
CA CYS A 131 7.66 -16.86 34.73
C CYS A 131 7.68 -16.06 36.03
N ASP A 132 6.55 -15.45 36.39
CA ASP A 132 6.34 -14.61 37.57
C ASP A 132 7.36 -13.47 37.72
N TYR A 133 8.01 -13.06 36.62
CA TYR A 133 8.97 -11.97 36.62
C TYR A 133 8.24 -10.64 36.93
N PRO A 134 8.58 -9.95 38.03
CA PRO A 134 7.90 -8.74 38.42
C PRO A 134 8.44 -7.53 37.66
N ILE A 135 7.53 -6.64 37.31
CA ILE A 135 7.78 -5.32 36.76
C ILE A 135 7.11 -4.33 37.72
N ASP A 136 7.93 -3.73 38.58
CA ASP A 136 7.50 -2.66 39.48
C ASP A 136 7.81 -1.30 38.82
N PRO A 137 6.80 -0.52 38.41
CA PRO A 137 7.00 0.81 37.85
C PRO A 137 7.70 1.79 38.80
N ARG A 138 7.71 1.54 40.11
CA ARG A 138 8.35 2.38 41.13
C ARG A 138 9.79 1.97 41.44
N ASP A 139 10.23 0.81 40.95
CA ASP A 139 11.57 0.30 41.19
C ASP A 139 12.09 -0.49 39.99
N LEU A 140 12.50 0.26 38.95
CA LEU A 140 13.01 -0.33 37.71
C LEU A 140 14.40 -0.89 37.91
N THR A 141 14.62 -2.11 37.43
CA THR A 141 15.95 -2.74 37.31
C THR A 141 16.81 -2.04 36.25
N VAL A 142 18.13 -2.24 36.31
CA VAL A 142 19.08 -1.69 35.33
C VAL A 142 18.73 -2.10 33.89
N ASP A 143 18.29 -3.33 33.68
CA ASP A 143 17.90 -3.84 32.35
C ASP A 143 16.62 -3.16 31.83
N GLN A 144 15.63 -2.93 32.71
CA GLN A 144 14.40 -2.22 32.35
C GLN A 144 14.69 -0.76 32.00
N ARG A 145 15.55 -0.09 32.78
CA ARG A 145 16.01 1.29 32.50
C ARG A 145 16.69 1.36 31.13
N THR A 146 17.60 0.43 30.87
CA THR A 146 18.35 0.35 29.60
C THR A 146 17.42 0.13 28.42
N LEU A 147 16.41 -0.73 28.58
CA LEU A 147 15.42 -0.99 27.54
C LEU A 147 14.60 0.26 27.22
N ILE A 148 14.09 0.97 28.21
CA ILE A 148 13.32 2.20 28.00
C ILE A 148 14.20 3.28 27.37
N ALA A 149 15.43 3.45 27.85
CA ALA A 149 16.37 4.42 27.30
C ALA A 149 16.70 4.15 25.82
N ARG A 150 16.70 2.89 25.36
CA ARG A 150 16.86 2.57 23.93
C ARG A 150 15.71 3.07 23.06
N HIS A 151 14.51 3.22 23.63
CA HIS A 151 13.32 3.66 22.91
C HIS A 151 13.09 5.17 22.99
N LEU A 152 13.32 5.77 24.16
CA LEU A 152 13.00 7.18 24.44
C LEU A 152 14.24 8.09 24.49
N GLY A 153 15.45 7.52 24.49
CA GLY A 153 16.68 8.26 24.74
C GLY A 153 16.92 8.53 26.23
N MET A 154 17.90 9.38 26.51
CA MET A 154 18.26 9.85 27.86
C MET A 154 17.93 11.34 27.98
N GLY A 155 17.38 11.78 29.11
CA GLY A 155 17.07 13.20 29.37
C GLY A 155 15.71 13.40 30.03
N ASP A 156 15.25 14.65 30.11
CA ASP A 156 14.04 15.03 30.85
C ASP A 156 12.75 14.40 30.29
N ASP A 157 12.74 14.05 29.00
CA ASP A 157 11.61 13.41 28.31
C ASP A 157 11.69 11.87 28.29
N CYS A 158 12.63 11.25 29.01
CA CYS A 158 12.84 9.79 28.98
C CYS A 158 11.74 9.00 29.69
N GLY A 159 10.78 9.67 30.35
CA GLY A 159 9.66 9.05 31.05
C GLY A 159 10.04 8.30 32.32
N MET A 160 11.25 8.53 32.85
CA MET A 160 11.77 7.95 34.09
C MET A 160 12.24 9.06 35.03
N LEU A 161 12.09 8.86 36.34
CA LEU A 161 12.54 9.77 37.39
C LEU A 161 13.43 9.02 38.38
N GLU A 162 14.46 9.67 38.89
CA GLU A 162 15.24 9.16 40.00
C GLU A 162 14.72 9.77 41.32
N ASN A 163 14.29 8.92 42.23
CA ASN A 163 13.80 9.30 43.55
C ASN A 163 14.97 9.69 44.47
N LEU A 164 14.65 10.35 45.59
CA LEU A 164 15.63 10.77 46.61
C LEU A 164 16.42 9.59 47.22
N GLU A 165 15.91 8.37 47.10
CA GLU A 165 16.55 7.14 47.54
C GLU A 165 17.48 6.50 46.47
N GLY A 166 17.66 7.14 45.30
CA GLY A 166 18.45 6.62 44.18
C GLY A 166 17.76 5.50 43.38
N ARG A 167 16.48 5.24 43.64
CA ARG A 167 15.65 4.32 42.84
C ARG A 167 15.11 5.04 41.62
N VAL A 168 15.00 4.34 40.50
CA VAL A 168 14.45 4.89 39.26
C VAL A 168 13.05 4.34 39.04
N GLU A 169 12.09 5.23 38.90
CA GLU A 169 10.68 4.93 38.65
C GLU A 169 10.22 5.50 37.30
N LEU A 170 9.08 5.02 36.79
CA LEU A 170 8.40 5.64 35.66
C LEU A 170 7.68 6.92 36.10
N ASP A 171 7.77 7.98 35.30
CA ASP A 171 7.12 9.26 35.60
C ASP A 171 5.58 9.12 35.56
N PRO A 172 4.87 9.30 36.70
CA PRO A 172 3.42 9.21 36.74
C PRO A 172 2.72 10.44 36.16
N LYS A 173 3.43 11.57 35.93
CA LYS A 173 2.83 12.82 35.43
C LYS A 173 2.26 12.68 34.03
N ASN A 174 2.83 11.77 33.22
CA ASN A 174 2.32 11.43 31.91
C ASN A 174 1.75 10.00 31.92
N PRO A 175 0.46 9.82 32.26
CA PRO A 175 -0.13 8.49 32.41
C PRO A 175 -0.12 7.67 31.11
N TRP A 176 -0.15 8.32 29.96
CA TRP A 176 -0.08 7.64 28.66
C TRP A 176 1.30 7.07 28.38
N LEU A 177 2.35 7.86 28.62
CA LEU A 177 3.73 7.40 28.48
C LEU A 177 4.04 6.30 29.51
N TYR A 178 3.56 6.48 30.74
CA TYR A 178 3.65 5.49 31.81
C TYR A 178 3.07 4.12 31.39
N MET A 179 1.82 4.11 30.90
CA MET A 179 1.18 2.87 30.41
C MET A 179 1.97 2.24 29.25
N ARG A 180 2.44 3.05 28.30
CA ARG A 180 3.22 2.55 27.16
C ARG A 180 4.57 1.97 27.57
N CYS A 181 5.23 2.56 28.56
CA CYS A 181 6.46 2.02 29.12
C CYS A 181 6.22 0.66 29.77
N ILE A 182 5.13 0.50 30.53
CA ILE A 182 4.75 -0.79 31.11
C ILE A 182 4.49 -1.83 30.01
N ASP A 183 3.71 -1.46 28.99
CA ASP A 183 3.44 -2.32 27.83
C ASP A 183 4.73 -2.73 27.12
N CYS A 184 5.65 -1.79 26.89
CA CYS A 184 6.96 -2.05 26.31
C CYS A 184 7.77 -3.06 27.14
N LEU A 185 7.84 -2.88 28.47
CA LEU A 185 8.57 -3.79 29.35
C LEU A 185 7.93 -5.20 29.36
N GLY A 186 6.60 -5.27 29.43
CA GLY A 186 5.86 -6.53 29.41
C GLY A 186 6.02 -7.28 28.08
N TRP A 187 5.87 -6.59 26.94
CA TRP A 187 6.07 -7.18 25.62
C TRP A 187 7.54 -7.57 25.38
N ALA A 188 8.51 -6.80 25.86
CA ALA A 188 9.91 -7.21 25.81
C ALA A 188 10.16 -8.53 26.57
N ARG A 189 9.45 -8.73 27.69
CA ARG A 189 9.51 -9.99 28.42
C ARG A 189 8.88 -11.14 27.63
N PHE A 190 7.73 -10.93 26.99
CA PHE A 190 7.16 -11.92 26.06
C PHE A 190 8.09 -12.22 24.89
N ALA A 191 8.72 -11.20 24.31
CA ALA A 191 9.68 -11.37 23.23
C ALA A 191 10.85 -12.27 23.65
N MET A 192 11.30 -12.16 24.91
CA MET A 192 12.35 -13.04 25.45
C MET A 192 11.93 -14.51 25.48
N HIS A 193 10.71 -14.81 25.91
CA HIS A 193 10.16 -16.18 25.88
C HIS A 193 9.99 -16.68 24.45
N LEU A 194 9.39 -15.89 23.56
CA LEU A 194 9.18 -16.25 22.16
C LEU A 194 10.50 -16.50 21.42
N ARG A 195 11.57 -15.81 21.81
CA ARG A 195 12.91 -16.01 21.25
C ARG A 195 13.47 -17.40 21.48
N THR A 196 13.02 -18.13 22.50
CA THR A 196 13.45 -19.51 22.76
C THR A 196 12.90 -20.46 21.70
N GLU A 197 11.73 -20.15 21.15
CA GLU A 197 11.05 -20.89 20.08
C GLU A 197 11.29 -20.31 18.68
N CYS A 198 12.39 -19.56 18.51
CA CYS A 198 12.76 -18.95 17.22
C CYS A 198 11.69 -18.01 16.64
N LEU A 199 10.90 -17.36 17.50
CA LEU A 199 9.97 -16.32 17.11
C LEU A 199 10.55 -14.93 17.41
N VAL A 200 10.40 -14.02 16.45
CA VAL A 200 10.63 -12.59 16.65
C VAL A 200 9.30 -11.95 17.00
N PHE A 201 9.25 -11.29 18.16
CA PHE A 201 8.11 -10.48 18.57
C PHE A 201 8.46 -9.01 18.46
N TRP A 202 7.80 -8.32 17.54
CA TRP A 202 7.87 -6.88 17.41
C TRP A 202 6.71 -6.24 18.16
N TYR A 203 7.02 -5.16 18.86
CA TYR A 203 6.05 -4.38 19.60
C TYR A 203 6.33 -2.88 19.39
N PRO A 204 5.29 -2.03 19.45
CA PRO A 204 5.44 -0.60 19.21
C PRO A 204 6.30 0.07 20.28
N SER A 205 7.14 1.02 19.83
CA SER A 205 7.96 1.85 20.74
C SER A 205 7.06 2.70 21.64
N PRO A 206 7.36 2.85 22.94
CA PRO A 206 6.60 3.71 23.84
C PRO A 206 6.61 5.19 23.41
N ALA A 207 7.59 5.60 22.60
CA ALA A 207 7.69 6.94 22.01
C ALA A 207 6.53 7.28 21.06
N ILE A 208 5.86 6.27 20.50
CA ILE A 208 4.87 6.42 19.43
C ILE A 208 3.50 6.02 19.97
N ALA A 209 2.44 6.69 19.52
CA ALA A 209 1.08 6.23 19.77
C ALA A 209 0.84 4.86 19.11
N TYR A 210 0.01 4.01 19.73
CA TYR A 210 -0.39 2.73 19.15
C TYR A 210 -1.17 2.95 17.86
N LYS A 211 -0.47 2.96 16.73
CA LYS A 211 -1.07 3.00 15.38
C LYS A 211 -1.19 1.59 14.79
N SER A 212 -0.47 0.62 15.33
CA SER A 212 -0.50 -0.78 14.92
C SER A 212 -0.37 -1.70 16.13
N ALA A 213 -0.98 -2.88 16.02
CA ALA A 213 -0.81 -3.95 17.00
C ALA A 213 0.61 -4.56 16.90
N PRO A 214 1.11 -5.20 17.97
CA PRO A 214 2.36 -5.97 17.90
C PRO A 214 2.31 -7.03 16.79
N GLY A 215 3.48 -7.47 16.32
CA GLY A 215 3.62 -8.44 15.23
C GLY A 215 4.53 -9.59 15.61
N ILE A 216 4.23 -10.81 15.13
CA ILE A 216 5.07 -11.99 15.35
C ILE A 216 5.41 -12.61 13.99
N TRP A 217 6.68 -12.98 13.82
CA TRP A 217 7.16 -13.76 12.68
C TRP A 217 8.32 -14.66 13.10
N TRP A 218 8.76 -15.49 12.18
CA TRP A 218 9.86 -16.44 12.38
C TRP A 218 11.23 -15.74 12.36
N ASP A 219 12.12 -16.10 13.28
CA ASP A 219 13.54 -15.75 13.23
C ASP A 219 14.24 -16.74 12.28
N GLU A 220 14.32 -16.39 11.00
CA GLU A 220 14.88 -17.25 9.93
C GLU A 220 16.30 -17.73 10.26
N ASP A 221 17.15 -16.83 10.80
CA ASP A 221 18.53 -17.15 11.16
C ASP A 221 18.58 -18.21 12.28
N ARG A 222 17.71 -18.11 13.29
CA ARG A 222 17.66 -19.09 14.38
C ARG A 222 17.03 -20.40 13.96
N LEU A 223 15.99 -20.34 13.14
CA LEU A 223 15.33 -21.52 12.59
C LEU A 223 16.31 -22.34 11.75
N ALA A 224 17.05 -21.70 10.83
CA ALA A 224 17.99 -22.37 9.95
C ALA A 224 19.14 -23.05 10.71
N ARG A 225 19.58 -22.49 11.84
CA ARG A 225 20.67 -23.06 12.66
C ARG A 225 20.25 -24.26 13.50
N ARG A 226 18.96 -24.41 13.81
CA ARG A 226 18.47 -25.46 14.71
C ARG A 226 17.89 -26.62 13.91
N GLN A 227 18.61 -27.74 13.91
CA GLN A 227 18.23 -28.94 13.15
C GLN A 227 16.82 -29.47 13.49
N VAL A 228 16.35 -29.25 14.73
CA VAL A 228 15.00 -29.62 15.19
C VAL A 228 13.90 -28.94 14.37
N TYR A 229 14.12 -27.71 13.89
CA TYR A 229 13.14 -26.96 13.10
C TYR A 229 13.38 -27.04 11.58
N ALA A 230 14.28 -27.92 11.11
CA ALA A 230 14.54 -28.09 9.68
C ALA A 230 13.27 -28.44 8.86
N PRO A 231 12.34 -29.30 9.34
CA PRO A 231 11.09 -29.56 8.62
C PRO A 231 10.21 -28.31 8.48
N LEU A 232 10.14 -27.49 9.53
CA LEU A 232 9.38 -26.24 9.54
C LEU A 232 9.99 -25.21 8.56
N CYS A 233 11.32 -25.14 8.47
CA CYS A 233 12.00 -24.28 7.49
C CYS A 233 11.60 -24.65 6.04
N LEU A 234 11.68 -25.94 5.70
CA LEU A 234 11.32 -26.43 4.37
C LEU A 234 9.85 -26.17 4.02
N GLU A 235 8.95 -26.33 5.00
CA GLU A 235 7.54 -26.04 4.83
C GLU A 235 7.29 -24.53 4.61
N ASN A 236 7.92 -23.66 5.42
CA ASN A 236 7.85 -22.21 5.24
C ASN A 236 8.35 -21.77 3.86
N GLU A 237 9.49 -22.29 3.41
CA GLU A 237 10.00 -22.00 2.07
C GLU A 237 9.04 -22.46 0.96
N ALA A 238 8.41 -23.63 1.12
CA ALA A 238 7.44 -24.13 0.16
C ALA A 238 6.19 -23.25 0.08
N LEU A 239 5.70 -22.78 1.24
CA LEU A 239 4.57 -21.85 1.30
C LEU A 239 4.94 -20.51 0.69
N GLU A 240 6.09 -19.93 1.01
CA GLU A 240 6.54 -18.67 0.40
C GLU A 240 6.67 -18.77 -1.11
N ARG A 241 7.22 -19.88 -1.64
CA ARG A 241 7.27 -20.10 -3.09
C ARG A 241 5.87 -20.15 -3.69
N THR A 242 4.94 -20.80 -3.01
CA THR A 242 3.54 -20.89 -3.43
C THR A 242 2.85 -19.54 -3.40
N GLU A 243 3.02 -18.76 -2.34
CA GLU A 243 2.47 -17.40 -2.21
C GLU A 243 3.05 -16.45 -3.25
N ARG A 244 4.37 -16.48 -3.46
CA ARG A 244 5.04 -15.70 -4.54
C ARG A 244 4.46 -16.06 -5.90
N TYR A 245 4.29 -17.35 -6.18
CA TYR A 245 3.67 -17.80 -7.43
C TYR A 245 2.22 -17.30 -7.56
N GLN A 246 1.40 -17.47 -6.51
CA GLN A 246 0.00 -17.00 -6.50
C GLN A 246 -0.08 -15.48 -6.69
N PHE A 247 0.81 -14.72 -6.07
CA PHE A 247 0.90 -13.27 -6.23
C PHE A 247 1.27 -12.87 -7.66
N CYS A 248 2.26 -13.52 -8.27
CA CYS A 248 2.60 -13.32 -9.67
C CYS A 248 1.40 -13.64 -10.59
N MET A 249 0.71 -14.74 -10.35
CA MET A 249 -0.49 -15.11 -11.12
C MET A 249 -1.63 -14.12 -10.93
N TRP A 250 -1.83 -13.61 -9.71
CA TRP A 250 -2.81 -12.57 -9.42
C TRP A 250 -2.49 -11.27 -10.17
N LYS A 251 -1.21 -10.84 -10.14
CA LYS A 251 -0.74 -9.67 -10.92
C LYS A 251 -1.01 -9.86 -12.41
N ALA A 252 -0.68 -11.02 -12.97
CA ALA A 252 -0.94 -11.33 -14.37
C ALA A 252 -2.44 -11.26 -14.70
N LYS A 253 -3.31 -11.85 -13.87
CA LYS A 253 -4.77 -11.77 -14.03
C LYS A 253 -5.27 -10.32 -13.99
N LYS A 254 -4.76 -9.50 -13.07
CA LYS A 254 -5.13 -8.07 -12.98
C LYS A 254 -4.69 -7.28 -14.21
N MET A 255 -3.47 -7.50 -14.70
CA MET A 255 -2.98 -6.86 -15.94
C MET A 255 -3.85 -7.24 -17.14
N LEU A 256 -4.23 -8.52 -17.27
CA LEU A 256 -5.14 -8.97 -18.34
C LEU A 256 -6.53 -8.33 -18.24
N LEU A 257 -7.06 -8.16 -17.03
CA LEU A 257 -8.35 -7.49 -16.82
C LEU A 257 -8.30 -6.01 -17.25
N VAL A 258 -7.23 -5.30 -16.86
CA VAL A 258 -7.01 -3.91 -17.26
C VAL A 258 -6.88 -3.81 -18.78
N ALA A 259 -6.09 -4.68 -19.41
CA ALA A 259 -5.94 -4.72 -20.86
C ALA A 259 -7.29 -4.98 -21.57
N LYS A 260 -8.08 -5.94 -21.08
CA LYS A 260 -9.41 -6.24 -21.62
C LYS A 260 -10.35 -5.02 -21.52
N HIS A 261 -10.31 -4.30 -20.40
CA HIS A 261 -11.09 -3.08 -20.22
C HIS A 261 -10.63 -1.98 -21.19
N GLY A 262 -9.32 -1.78 -21.34
CA GLY A 262 -8.75 -0.86 -22.32
C GLY A 262 -9.21 -1.15 -23.75
N VAL A 263 -9.16 -2.41 -24.18
CA VAL A 263 -9.65 -2.84 -25.50
C VAL A 263 -11.15 -2.59 -25.67
N HIS A 264 -11.95 -2.84 -24.62
CA HIS A 264 -13.39 -2.57 -24.66
C HIS A 264 -13.68 -1.07 -24.80
N THR A 265 -13.00 -0.23 -24.02
CA THR A 265 -13.11 1.24 -24.08
C THR A 265 -12.71 1.77 -25.46
N ALA A 266 -11.59 1.29 -26.02
CA ALA A 266 -11.18 1.66 -27.38
C ALA A 266 -12.24 1.27 -28.43
N ARG A 267 -12.83 0.07 -28.35
CA ARG A 267 -13.93 -0.35 -29.24
C ARG A 267 -15.16 0.55 -29.10
N PHE A 268 -15.49 0.95 -27.87
CA PHE A 268 -16.60 1.85 -27.61
C PHE A 268 -16.35 3.23 -28.24
N HIS A 269 -15.17 3.82 -28.05
CA HIS A 269 -14.80 5.11 -28.67
C HIS A 269 -14.82 5.04 -30.20
N LEU A 270 -14.24 4.01 -30.80
CA LEU A 270 -14.29 3.81 -32.25
C LEU A 270 -15.73 3.70 -32.78
N THR A 271 -16.60 3.01 -32.05
CA THR A 271 -18.01 2.87 -32.42
C THR A 271 -18.74 4.20 -32.29
N ARG A 272 -18.48 4.97 -31.23
CA ARG A 272 -19.03 6.31 -31.01
C ARG A 272 -18.62 7.26 -32.13
N TRP A 273 -17.34 7.31 -32.49
CA TRP A 273 -16.83 8.15 -33.56
C TRP A 273 -17.44 7.80 -34.91
N ARG A 274 -17.57 6.51 -35.24
CA ARG A 274 -18.25 6.08 -36.46
C ARG A 274 -19.69 6.60 -36.54
N ARG A 275 -20.42 6.59 -35.42
CA ARG A 275 -21.79 7.14 -35.36
C ARG A 275 -21.77 8.66 -35.53
N GLN A 276 -20.90 9.37 -34.82
CA GLN A 276 -20.77 10.82 -34.93
C GLN A 276 -20.39 11.28 -36.34
N ALA A 277 -19.49 10.57 -37.04
CA ALA A 277 -19.15 10.86 -38.43
C ALA A 277 -20.35 10.68 -39.38
N VAL A 278 -21.13 9.60 -39.20
CA VAL A 278 -22.36 9.40 -39.98
C VAL A 278 -23.37 10.52 -39.74
N ASP A 279 -23.55 10.93 -38.48
CA ASP A 279 -24.48 12.00 -38.13
C ASP A 279 -24.00 13.37 -38.65
N ALA A 280 -22.70 13.66 -38.59
CA ALA A 280 -22.09 14.86 -39.16
C ALA A 280 -22.29 14.94 -40.68
N ARG A 281 -22.04 13.83 -41.39
CA ARG A 281 -22.28 13.73 -42.85
C ARG A 281 -23.75 13.94 -43.19
N ARG A 282 -24.68 13.36 -42.42
CA ARG A 282 -26.13 13.58 -42.59
C ARG A 282 -26.50 15.05 -42.35
N ALA A 283 -25.96 15.66 -41.31
CA ALA A 283 -26.20 17.07 -40.98
C ALA A 283 -25.70 18.00 -42.09
N LEU A 284 -24.50 17.77 -42.62
CA LEU A 284 -23.95 18.53 -43.74
C LEU A 284 -24.85 18.44 -44.98
N VAL A 285 -25.24 17.22 -45.37
CA VAL A 285 -26.12 16.99 -46.53
C VAL A 285 -27.45 17.74 -46.34
N ARG A 286 -28.05 17.65 -45.14
CA ARG A 286 -29.28 18.34 -44.81
C ARG A 286 -29.14 19.85 -44.91
N GLN A 287 -28.10 20.43 -44.29
CA GLN A 287 -27.83 21.87 -44.31
C GLN A 287 -27.58 22.40 -45.73
N MET A 288 -26.86 21.64 -46.57
CA MET A 288 -26.61 22.02 -47.97
C MET A 288 -27.90 22.07 -48.78
N PHE A 289 -28.77 21.08 -48.64
CA PHE A 289 -30.06 21.07 -49.33
C PHE A 289 -31.02 22.13 -48.79
N GLU A 290 -31.05 22.37 -47.48
CA GLU A 290 -31.82 23.47 -46.86
C GLU A 290 -31.35 24.85 -47.34
N ALA A 291 -30.06 25.00 -47.65
CA ALA A 291 -29.47 26.20 -48.26
C ALA A 291 -29.68 26.29 -49.78
N GLY A 292 -30.47 25.41 -50.39
CA GLY A 292 -30.79 25.42 -51.82
C GLY A 292 -29.63 24.98 -52.74
N ARG A 293 -28.63 24.27 -52.22
CA ARG A 293 -27.50 23.79 -53.02
C ARG A 293 -27.89 22.59 -53.90
N GLY A 294 -27.24 22.49 -55.06
CA GLY A 294 -27.42 21.36 -55.97
C GLY A 294 -26.79 20.06 -55.45
N ILE A 295 -27.18 18.95 -56.07
CA ILE A 295 -26.64 17.61 -55.77
C ILE A 295 -25.12 17.54 -55.98
N ILE A 296 -24.59 18.22 -57.01
CA ILE A 296 -23.16 18.19 -57.35
C ILE A 296 -22.34 18.88 -56.24
N ASP A 297 -22.75 20.07 -55.80
CA ASP A 297 -22.08 20.82 -54.73
C ASP A 297 -22.11 20.05 -53.41
N THR A 298 -23.25 19.44 -53.09
CA THR A 298 -23.42 18.63 -51.87
C THR A 298 -22.50 17.40 -51.89
N ARG A 299 -22.35 16.75 -53.06
CA ARG A 299 -21.44 15.62 -53.24
C ARG A 299 -19.98 16.04 -53.06
N LEU A 300 -19.56 17.16 -53.65
CA LEU A 300 -18.19 17.68 -53.50
C LEU A 300 -17.87 18.04 -52.04
N ALA A 301 -18.81 18.69 -51.35
CA ALA A 301 -18.66 19.01 -49.93
C ALA A 301 -18.57 17.76 -49.05
N LEU A 302 -19.36 16.72 -49.35
CA LEU A 302 -19.29 15.45 -48.64
C LEU A 302 -17.95 14.73 -48.85
N VAL A 303 -17.42 14.74 -50.08
CA VAL A 303 -16.10 14.18 -50.38
C VAL A 303 -15.01 14.95 -49.64
N ALA A 304 -15.03 16.29 -49.66
CA ALA A 304 -14.09 17.11 -48.91
C ALA A 304 -14.15 16.86 -47.40
N LEU A 305 -15.35 16.65 -46.83
CA LEU A 305 -15.50 16.26 -45.43
C LEU A 305 -14.87 14.89 -45.15
N MET A 306 -15.12 13.89 -46.01
CA MET A 306 -14.54 12.55 -45.87
C MET A 306 -13.02 12.55 -46.04
N ASP A 307 -12.48 13.41 -46.92
CA ASP A 307 -11.04 13.58 -47.09
C ASP A 307 -10.41 14.24 -45.85
N ASN A 308 -11.06 15.24 -45.26
CA ASN A 308 -10.61 15.86 -44.00
C ASN A 308 -10.66 14.86 -42.82
N GLU A 309 -11.71 14.04 -42.72
CA GLU A 309 -11.80 12.95 -41.73
C GLU A 309 -10.69 11.90 -41.92
N ARG A 310 -10.19 11.71 -43.15
CA ARG A 310 -9.08 10.80 -43.45
C ARG A 310 -7.71 11.30 -42.99
N VAL A 311 -7.54 12.61 -42.86
CA VAL A 311 -6.29 13.24 -42.40
C VAL A 311 -6.38 13.64 -40.92
N ASP A 312 -7.44 13.25 -40.22
CA ASP A 312 -7.56 13.48 -38.78
C ASP A 312 -6.45 12.71 -38.03
N ALA A 313 -5.51 13.48 -37.47
CA ALA A 313 -4.31 12.98 -36.81
C ALA A 313 -4.64 12.07 -35.62
N GLU A 314 -5.77 12.33 -34.95
CA GLU A 314 -6.18 11.47 -33.85
C GLU A 314 -6.64 10.11 -34.40
N GLN A 315 -7.49 10.10 -35.43
CA GLN A 315 -8.01 8.88 -36.04
C GLN A 315 -6.93 8.01 -36.70
N LEU A 316 -5.93 8.63 -37.33
CA LEU A 316 -4.76 7.94 -37.89
C LEU A 316 -3.92 7.28 -36.80
N ARG A 317 -3.62 7.99 -35.70
CA ARG A 317 -2.85 7.43 -34.57
C ARG A 317 -3.49 6.16 -34.00
N TRP A 318 -4.81 6.18 -33.79
CA TRP A 318 -5.53 5.02 -33.25
C TRP A 318 -5.64 3.84 -34.26
N GLN A 319 -5.61 4.12 -35.57
CA GLN A 319 -5.54 3.07 -36.60
C GLN A 319 -4.16 2.43 -36.63
N ASP A 320 -3.10 3.23 -36.60
CA ASP A 320 -1.72 2.75 -36.54
C ASP A 320 -1.49 1.91 -35.29
N GLU A 321 -1.94 2.38 -34.11
CA GLU A 321 -1.87 1.61 -32.86
C GLU A 321 -2.61 0.27 -32.97
N ARG A 322 -3.75 0.21 -33.66
CA ARG A 322 -4.48 -1.04 -33.87
C ARG A 322 -3.74 -1.99 -34.81
N GLU A 323 -3.20 -1.48 -35.91
CA GLU A 323 -2.46 -2.30 -36.89
C GLU A 323 -1.16 -2.85 -36.30
N GLN A 324 -0.44 -2.03 -35.53
CA GLN A 324 0.73 -2.46 -34.78
C GLN A 324 0.40 -3.56 -33.77
N ASN A 325 -0.71 -3.42 -33.03
CA ASN A 325 -1.14 -4.45 -32.09
C ASN A 325 -1.58 -5.75 -32.78
N ILE A 326 -2.19 -5.67 -33.97
CA ILE A 326 -2.53 -6.86 -34.78
C ILE A 326 -1.26 -7.55 -35.28
N ALA A 327 -0.28 -6.80 -35.78
CA ALA A 327 1.00 -7.33 -36.25
C ALA A 327 1.82 -8.00 -35.12
N LEU A 328 1.83 -7.42 -33.92
CA LEU A 328 2.52 -7.99 -32.75
C LEU A 328 1.86 -9.30 -32.26
N SER A 329 0.54 -9.43 -32.41
CA SER A 329 -0.20 -10.65 -32.03
C SER A 329 -0.10 -11.77 -33.07
N SER A 330 0.05 -11.45 -34.36
CA SER A 330 0.32 -12.45 -35.39
C SER A 330 1.77 -12.95 -35.37
N ALA A 331 2.73 -12.09 -35.04
CA ALA A 331 4.14 -12.47 -34.91
C ALA A 331 4.45 -13.35 -33.68
N SER A 332 3.63 -13.28 -32.62
CA SER A 332 3.81 -14.06 -31.38
C SER A 332 3.06 -15.40 -31.38
N SER A 333 2.30 -15.69 -32.44
CA SER A 333 1.57 -16.95 -32.66
C SER A 333 2.21 -17.85 -33.73
N SER A 334 3.33 -17.42 -34.30
CA SER A 334 4.24 -18.18 -35.17
C SER A 334 5.43 -18.68 -34.36
#